data_AF-A0A1V5D557-F1
#
_entry.id   AF-A0A1V5D557-F1
#
_cell.length_a   1.000
_cell.length_b   1.000
_cell.length_c   1.000
_cell.angle_alpha   90.00
_cell.angle_beta   90.00
_cell.angle_gamma   90.00
#
_symmetry.space_group_name_H-M   'P 1'
#
loop_
_entity.id
_entity.type
_entity.pdbx_description
1 polymer ?
#
loop_
_entity_poly.entity_id
_entity_poly.type
_entity_poly.pdbx_seq_one_letter_code
_entity_poly.pdbx_strand_id
1 'polypeptide(L)' 'MEQCFKANSESFEDTVLKVVNLGGDTDTAGCVTGALARLCYGEAAVLESWKQGLASNKQLRMILDEFAKLVPVGRYCLDK' A
#
# COMPACT_ATOMS: atom_id res chain seq x y z
N MET A 1 9.81 4.42 12.26
CA MET A 1 8.77 3.57 11.64
C MET A 1 9.17 3.14 10.23
N GLU A 2 9.71 4.03 9.38
CA GLU A 2 10.24 3.68 8.05
C GLU A 2 11.30 2.56 8.04
N GLN A 3 12.20 2.49 9.03
CA GLN A 3 13.27 1.49 9.03
C GLN A 3 12.83 0.09 9.48
N CYS A 4 11.79 -0.05 10.31
CA CYS A 4 11.40 -1.37 10.85
C CYS A 4 10.71 -2.26 9.80
N PHE A 5 10.07 -1.66 8.81
CA PHE A 5 9.29 -2.37 7.80
C PHE A 5 10.20 -3.01 6.74
N LYS A 6 11.20 -2.25 6.26
CA LYS A 6 12.28 -2.75 5.38
C LYS A 6 13.26 -3.69 6.08
N ALA A 7 13.48 -3.53 7.38
CA ALA A 7 14.43 -4.39 8.10
C ALA A 7 13.95 -5.84 8.25
N ASN A 8 12.63 -6.07 8.21
CA ASN A 8 12.04 -7.40 8.35
C ASN A 8 11.44 -7.95 7.04
N SER A 9 11.52 -7.23 5.92
CA SER A 9 11.01 -7.67 4.63
C SER A 9 11.80 -7.10 3.45
N GLU A 10 12.03 -7.91 2.43
CA GLU A 10 12.87 -7.52 1.28
C GLU A 10 12.04 -6.92 0.13
N SER A 11 10.72 -7.13 0.14
CA SER A 11 9.81 -6.66 -0.90
C SER A 11 8.41 -6.33 -0.38
N PHE A 12 7.61 -5.66 -1.21
CA PHE A 12 6.20 -5.38 -0.93
C PHE A 12 5.43 -6.68 -0.65
N GLU A 13 5.63 -7.70 -1.50
CA GLU A 13 4.97 -8.99 -1.42
C GLU A 13 5.33 -9.72 -0.13
N ASP A 14 6.62 -9.78 0.19
CA ASP A 14 7.09 -10.42 1.43
C ASP A 14 6.49 -9.73 2.66
N THR A 15 6.40 -8.39 2.64
CA THR A 15 5.78 -7.65 3.73
C THR A 15 4.29 -8.02 3.92
N VAL A 16 3.52 -7.97 2.83
CA VAL A 16 2.08 -8.21 2.86
C VAL A 16 1.81 -9.67 3.23
N LEU A 17 2.57 -10.61 2.64
CA LEU A 17 2.46 -12.04 2.93
C LEU A 17 2.79 -12.37 4.38
N LYS A 18 3.81 -11.73 4.96
CA LYS A 18 4.14 -11.92 6.39
C LYS A 18 2.97 -11.50 7.28
N VAL A 19 2.38 -10.33 7.02
CA VAL A 19 1.26 -9.84 7.85
C VAL A 19 0.01 -10.70 7.74
N VAL A 20 -0.37 -11.14 6.54
CA VAL A 20 -1.56 -11.99 6.40
C VAL A 20 -1.33 -13.39 6.98
N ASN A 21 -0.09 -13.89 7.00
CA ASN A 21 0.24 -15.20 7.55
C ASN A 21 0.43 -15.20 9.08
N LEU A 22 0.45 -14.05 9.76
CA LEU A 22 0.52 -13.98 11.23
C LEU A 22 -0.77 -14.45 11.92
N GLY A 23 -1.89 -14.52 11.19
CA GLY A 23 -3.20 -14.92 11.73
C GLY A 23 -3.87 -13.82 12.56
N GLY A 24 -5.08 -14.12 13.08
CA GLY A 24 -5.90 -13.15 13.80
C GLY A 24 -6.68 -12.23 12.85
N ASP A 25 -6.58 -10.92 13.06
CA ASP A 25 -7.28 -9.88 12.28
C ASP A 25 -6.44 -9.46 11.06
N THR A 26 -6.26 -10.41 10.15
CA THR A 26 -5.32 -10.32 9.03
C THR A 26 -5.78 -9.39 7.93
N ASP A 27 -7.09 -9.24 7.77
CA ASP A 27 -7.74 -8.38 6.78
C ASP A 27 -7.54 -6.90 7.13
N THR A 28 -7.74 -6.53 8.39
CA THR A 28 -7.46 -5.17 8.88
C THR A 28 -5.96 -4.88 8.84
N ALA A 29 -5.13 -5.78 9.40
CA ALA A 29 -3.69 -5.61 9.44
C ALA A 29 -3.08 -5.55 8.03
N GLY A 30 -3.54 -6.41 7.12
CA GLY A 30 -3.10 -6.48 5.73
C GLY A 30 -3.45 -5.21 4.95
N CYS A 31 -4.64 -4.64 5.18
CA CYS A 31 -5.05 -3.38 4.54
C CYS A 31 -4.14 -2.21 4.93
N VAL A 32 -3.93 -2.00 6.24
CA VAL A 32 -3.07 -0.93 6.76
C VAL A 32 -1.61 -1.14 6.33
N THR A 33 -1.10 -2.36 6.49
CA THR A 33 0.26 -2.75 6.09
C THR A 33 0.47 -2.54 4.60
N GLY A 34 -0.46 -2.97 3.74
CA GLY A 34 -0.36 -2.83 2.29
C GLY A 34 -0.36 -1.37 1.84
N ALA A 35 -1.16 -0.50 2.47
CA ALA A 35 -1.16 0.93 2.18
C ALA A 35 0.20 1.58 2.49
N LEU A 36 0.76 1.29 3.67
CA LEU A 36 2.08 1.79 4.09
C LEU A 36 3.21 1.21 3.24
N ALA A 37 3.16 -0.10 2.95
CA ALA A 37 4.12 -0.79 2.10
C ALA A 37 4.20 -0.13 0.71
N ARG A 38 3.05 0.20 0.11
CA ARG A 38 2.99 0.84 -1.21
C ARG A 38 3.64 2.23 -1.21
N LEU A 39 3.53 2.99 -0.11
CA LEU A 39 4.22 4.28 0.03
C LEU A 39 5.74 4.10 0.19
N CYS A 40 6.18 3.07 0.91
CA CYS A 40 7.61 2.82 1.16
C CYS A 40 8.36 2.19 -0.02
N TYR A 41 7.73 1.25 -0.75
CA TYR A 41 8.34 0.54 -1.88
C TYR A 41 8.00 1.18 -3.24
N GLY A 42 7.02 2.07 -3.27
CA GLY A 42 6.53 2.72 -4.49
C GLY A 42 5.48 1.89 -5.22
N GLU A 43 4.75 2.55 -6.13
CA GLU A 43 3.63 1.93 -6.85
C GLU A 43 4.05 0.78 -7.77
N ALA A 44 5.25 0.87 -8.36
CA ALA A 44 5.78 -0.16 -9.25
C ALA A 44 6.13 -1.47 -8.52
N ALA A 45 6.25 -1.44 -7.19
CA ALA A 45 6.57 -2.62 -6.38
C ALA A 45 5.39 -3.57 -6.18
N VAL A 46 4.17 -3.17 -6.56
CA VAL A 46 3.00 -4.06 -6.48
C VAL A 46 2.90 -4.88 -7.77
N LEU A 47 2.93 -6.21 -7.66
CA LEU A 47 2.74 -7.12 -8.81
C LEU A 47 1.46 -6.79 -9.58
N GLU A 48 1.57 -6.74 -10.90
CA GLU A 48 0.44 -6.43 -11.76
C GLU A 48 -0.67 -7.50 -11.66
N SER A 49 -0.28 -8.77 -11.45
CA SER A 49 -1.24 -9.86 -11.20
C SER A 49 -2.09 -9.63 -9.94
N TRP A 50 -1.52 -9.04 -8.89
CA TRP A 50 -2.25 -8.72 -7.66
C TRP A 50 -3.20 -7.54 -7.87
N LYS A 51 -2.80 -6.55 -8.67
CA LYS A 51 -3.69 -5.44 -9.06
C LYS A 51 -4.87 -5.98 -9.88
N GLN A 52 -4.60 -6.85 -10.86
CA GLN A 52 -5.65 -7.42 -11.71
C GLN A 52 -6.59 -8.36 -10.94
N GLY A 53 -6.09 -9.07 -9.92
CA GLY A 53 -6.90 -9.93 -9.06
C GLY A 53 -7.73 -9.19 -8.01
N LEU A 54 -7.53 -7.88 -7.82
CA LEU A 54 -8.26 -7.10 -6.82
C LEU A 54 -9.72 -6.94 -7.23
N ALA A 55 -10.63 -7.41 -6.37
CA ALA A 55 -12.06 -7.23 -6.57
C ALA A 55 -12.41 -5.74 -6.67
N SER A 56 -13.37 -5.41 -7.55
CA SER A 56 -13.85 -4.04 -7.73
C SER A 56 -12.78 -3.00 -8.06
N ASN A 57 -11.66 -3.41 -8.67
CA ASN A 57 -10.53 -2.52 -9.01
C ASN A 57 -10.98 -1.22 -9.72
N LYS A 58 -11.92 -1.34 -10.68
CA LYS A 58 -12.47 -0.19 -11.40
C LYS A 58 -13.18 0.81 -10.48
N GLN A 59 -14.01 0.33 -9.55
CA GLN A 59 -14.73 1.18 -8.60
C GLN A 59 -13.76 1.86 -7.62
N LEU A 60 -12.79 1.10 -7.11
CA LEU A 60 -11.75 1.64 -6.23
C LEU A 60 -10.96 2.76 -6.91
N ARG A 61 -10.55 2.57 -8.17
CA ARG A 61 -9.88 3.61 -8.96
C ARG A 61 -10.75 4.85 -9.12
N MET A 62 -12.02 4.69 -9.46
CA MET A 62 -12.95 5.83 -9.59
C MET A 62 -13.05 6.64 -8.29
N ILE A 63 -13.15 5.97 -7.13
CA ILE A 63 -13.23 6.64 -5.82
C ILE A 63 -11.90 7.34 -5.50
N LEU A 64 -10.76 6.67 -5.75
CA LEU A 64 -9.44 7.24 -5.53
C LEU A 64 -9.18 8.48 -6.41
N ASP A 65 -9.56 8.43 -7.68
CA ASP A 65 -9.43 9.55 -8.61
C ASP A 65 -10.28 10.74 -8.16
N GLU A 66 -11.49 10.50 -7.64
CA GLU A 66 -12.33 11.56 -7.10
C GLU A 66 -11.77 12.14 -5.81
N PHE A 67 -11.29 11.28 -4.91
CA PHE A 67 -10.61 11.70 -3.68
C PHE A 67 -9.36 12.54 -3.98
N ALA A 68 -8.56 12.15 -4.97
CA ALA A 68 -7.36 12.86 -5.36
C ALA A 68 -7.63 14.30 -5.85
N LYS A 69 -8.82 14.57 -6.42
CA LYS A 69 -9.22 15.94 -6.80
C LYS A 69 -9.52 16.81 -5.59
N LEU A 70 -9.95 16.22 -4.48
CA LEU A 70 -10.30 16.92 -3.25
C LEU A 70 -9.08 17.21 -2.37
N VAL A 71 -8.02 16.42 -2.52
CA VAL A 71 -6.77 16.64 -1.80
C VAL A 71 -5.98 17.72 -2.53
N PRO A 72 -5.84 18.94 -1.97
CA PRO A 72 -4.92 19.92 -2.55
C PRO A 72 -3.53 19.29 -2.54
N VAL A 73 -2.89 19.23 -3.70
CA VAL A 73 -1.47 18.88 -3.83
C VAL A 73 -0.66 20.04 -3.25
N GLY A 74 -0.69 20.16 -1.92
CA GLY A 74 0.22 21.01 -1.20
C GLY A 74 1.62 20.48 -1.46
N ARG A 75 2.49 21.33 -1.99
CA ARG A 75 3.94 21.12 -1.93
C ARG A 75 4.29 20.90 -0.46
N TYR A 76 4.26 19.66 0.01
CA TYR A 76 5.12 19.27 1.12
C TYR A 76 6.52 19.37 0.54
N CYS A 77 7.10 20.56 0.65
CA CYS A 77 8.53 20.73 0.57
C CYS A 77 9.10 19.86 1.69
N LEU A 78 9.40 18.61 1.36
CA LEU A 78 10.36 17.81 2.11
C LEU A 78 11.74 18.36 1.69
N ASP A 79 11.97 19.63 2.04
CA ASP A 79 13.29 20.23 1.98
C ASP A 79 14.13 19.46 3.00
N LYS A 80 15.16 18.78 2.49
CA LYS A 80 16.28 18.29 3.30
C LYS A 80 17.13 19.46 3.76
#